data_AF-X1U970-F1
#
_entry.id   AF-X1U970-F1
#
_cell.length_a   1.000
_cell.length_b   1.000
_cell.length_c   1.000
_cell.angle_alpha   90.00
_cell.angle_beta   90.00
_cell.angle_gamma   90.00
#
_symmetry.space_group_name_H-M   'P 1'
#
loop_
_entity.id
_entity.type
_entity.pdbx_description
1 polymer ?
#
loop_
_entity_poly.entity_id
_entity_poly.type
_entity_poly.pdbx_seq_one_letter_code
_entity_poly.pdbx_strand_id
1 'polypeptide(L)'
;MTGKDSYDTISGKRDLVMKEKVVHLGLFGLGTVGGGVIELLSRKKGKDHHKFVLEKIAVKHLDKKRPVPVPLYRLTADPREILADPKIDTVVEVMGGIDPAKEIILEALKRGKNVITANKALLAQAGSEIFKQALDSGCYLGVRASNIAAYRLIESLISSPFQFEKLIGIFNGTCNYILT
;
A
#
# COMPACT_ATOMS: atom_id res chain seq x y z
N MET A 1 -21.95 46.40 -34.07
CA MET A 1 -22.64 46.62 -32.78
C MET A 1 -23.62 45.47 -32.60
N THR A 2 -23.11 44.28 -32.29
CA THR A 2 -22.76 43.73 -30.97
C THR A 2 -23.98 43.12 -30.28
N GLY A 3 -24.08 41.80 -30.43
CA GLY A 3 -25.04 40.93 -29.79
C GLY A 3 -25.00 41.02 -28.27
N LYS A 4 -26.19 40.88 -27.69
CA LYS A 4 -26.45 40.94 -26.26
C LYS A 4 -27.27 39.71 -25.87
N ASP A 5 -26.78 38.55 -26.27
CA ASP A 5 -27.20 37.25 -25.76
C ASP A 5 -25.91 36.50 -25.42
N SER A 6 -25.84 35.97 -24.21
CA SER A 6 -24.70 35.28 -23.56
C SER A 6 -23.88 36.18 -22.63
N TYR A 7 -23.53 35.65 -21.45
CA TYR A 7 -22.72 36.22 -20.37
C TYR A 7 -23.45 37.03 -19.30
N ASP A 8 -24.29 36.38 -18.48
CA ASP A 8 -24.24 36.64 -17.02
C ASP A 8 -24.81 35.52 -16.13
N THR A 9 -24.55 34.26 -16.49
CA THR A 9 -24.89 33.08 -15.67
C THR A 9 -23.67 32.42 -15.03
N ILE A 10 -22.65 33.21 -14.68
CA ILE A 10 -21.43 32.73 -14.01
C ILE A 10 -21.41 33.23 -12.55
N SER A 11 -22.32 32.73 -11.72
CA SER A 11 -22.24 32.87 -10.26
C SER A 11 -22.84 31.66 -9.51
N GLY A 12 -22.88 30.51 -10.17
CA GLY A 12 -23.23 29.23 -9.53
C GLY A 12 -21.99 28.58 -8.93
N LYS A 13 -21.74 28.83 -7.63
CA LYS A 13 -20.92 28.02 -6.71
C LYS A 13 -20.46 26.67 -7.28
N ARG A 14 -19.19 26.58 -7.68
CA ARG A 14 -18.46 25.31 -7.74
C ARG A 14 -17.91 24.96 -6.35
N ASP A 15 -18.81 24.86 -5.37
CA ASP A 15 -18.51 24.19 -4.10
C ASP A 15 -18.77 22.69 -4.30
N LEU A 16 -18.00 22.05 -5.18
CA LEU A 16 -17.82 20.60 -5.15
C LEU A 16 -16.88 20.31 -3.99
N VAL A 17 -17.44 20.31 -2.77
CA VAL A 17 -16.79 19.75 -1.60
C VAL A 17 -16.54 18.28 -1.91
N MET A 18 -15.34 17.95 -2.42
CA MET A 18 -14.91 16.57 -2.56
C MET A 18 -14.92 15.95 -1.16
N LYS A 19 -15.88 15.05 -0.94
CA LYS A 19 -16.06 14.34 0.32
C LYS A 19 -14.76 13.64 0.68
N GLU A 20 -14.19 13.96 1.84
CA GLU A 20 -12.99 13.32 2.36
C GLU A 20 -13.21 11.79 2.41
N LYS A 21 -12.46 11.04 1.61
CA LYS A 21 -12.62 9.57 1.54
C LYS A 21 -11.76 8.95 2.64
N VAL A 22 -12.41 8.36 3.64
CA VAL A 22 -11.75 7.62 4.71
C VAL A 22 -11.33 6.24 4.21
N VAL A 23 -10.11 5.83 4.54
CA VAL A 23 -9.51 4.53 4.20
C VAL A 23 -9.07 3.86 5.49
N HIS A 24 -9.62 2.69 5.77
CA HIS A 24 -9.37 1.94 7.01
C HIS A 24 -8.31 0.86 6.77
N LEU A 25 -7.22 0.94 7.52
CA LEU A 25 -6.02 0.16 7.34
C LEU A 25 -5.87 -0.91 8.43
N GLY A 26 -5.51 -2.12 7.99
CA GLY A 26 -4.91 -3.17 8.82
C GLY A 26 -3.44 -3.35 8.46
N LEU A 27 -2.56 -3.45 9.46
CA LEU A 27 -1.12 -3.58 9.23
C LEU A 27 -0.60 -4.94 9.70
N PHE A 28 0.13 -5.65 8.85
CA PHE A 28 0.85 -6.87 9.20
C PHE A 28 2.33 -6.59 9.26
N GLY A 29 2.90 -6.73 10.47
CA GLY A 29 4.31 -6.46 10.71
C GLY A 29 4.56 -5.05 11.23
N LEU A 30 5.39 -4.96 12.27
CA LEU A 30 5.75 -3.71 12.95
C LEU A 30 7.26 -3.64 13.21
N GLY A 31 8.03 -4.01 12.19
CA GLY A 31 9.49 -3.80 12.14
C GLY A 31 9.83 -2.38 11.67
N THR A 32 10.99 -2.20 11.04
CA THR A 32 11.45 -0.89 10.55
C THR A 32 10.47 -0.26 9.55
N VAL A 33 10.04 -1.01 8.53
CA VAL A 33 9.12 -0.51 7.50
C VAL A 33 7.74 -0.20 8.12
N GLY A 34 7.19 -1.13 8.91
CA GLY A 34 5.92 -0.91 9.60
C GLY A 34 5.97 0.31 10.53
N GLY A 35 7.07 0.50 11.27
CA GLY A 35 7.27 1.70 12.10
C GLY A 35 7.28 3.00 11.28
N GLY A 36 7.97 3.00 10.14
CA GLY A 36 7.94 4.13 9.20
C GLY A 36 6.54 4.44 8.69
N VAL A 37 5.70 3.42 8.42
CA VAL A 37 4.29 3.62 8.04
C VAL A 37 3.52 4.32 9.16
N ILE A 38 3.65 3.88 10.41
CA ILE A 38 3.00 4.51 11.58
C ILE A 38 3.41 5.98 11.72
N GLU A 39 4.70 6.26 11.58
CA GLU A 39 5.24 7.61 11.69
C GLU A 39 4.69 8.53 10.59
N LEU A 40 4.66 8.06 9.34
CA LEU A 40 4.11 8.81 8.21
C LEU A 40 2.62 9.09 8.38
N LEU A 41 1.84 8.09 8.83
CA LEU A 41 0.41 8.26 9.13
C LEU A 41 0.18 9.28 10.25
N SER A 42 1.07 9.35 11.23
CA SER A 42 0.96 10.29 12.36
C SER A 42 1.31 11.74 11.97
N ARG A 43 2.23 11.91 11.00
CA ARG A 43 2.71 13.21 10.53
C ARG A 43 1.78 13.88 9.52
N LYS A 44 1.06 13.10 8.70
CA LYS A 44 0.14 13.64 7.68
C LYS A 44 -1.21 14.00 8.29
N LYS A 45 -1.43 15.29 8.58
CA LYS A 45 -2.71 15.79 9.12
C LYS A 45 -3.54 16.70 8.20
N GLY A 46 -3.17 16.95 6.94
CA GLY A 46 -4.06 17.81 6.13
C GLY A 46 -3.55 18.30 4.79
N LYS A 47 -3.16 17.41 3.87
CA LYS A 47 -2.99 17.80 2.45
C LYS A 47 -3.54 16.79 1.45
N ASP A 48 -3.92 15.59 1.88
CA ASP A 48 -4.45 14.55 1.01
C ASP A 48 -5.98 14.54 1.12
N HIS A 49 -6.68 14.31 0.00
CA HIS A 49 -8.14 14.13 -0.03
C HIS A 49 -8.63 12.82 0.66
N HIS A 50 -7.69 12.11 1.30
CA HIS A 50 -7.90 10.82 1.93
C HIS A 50 -7.48 10.87 3.39
N LYS A 51 -8.37 10.37 4.26
CA LYS A 51 -8.10 10.18 5.68
C LYS A 51 -7.76 8.71 5.92
N PHE A 52 -6.53 8.44 6.35
CA PHE A 52 -6.14 7.07 6.69
C PHE A 52 -6.37 6.81 8.17
N VAL A 53 -7.09 5.75 8.49
CA VAL A 53 -7.37 5.30 9.86
C VAL A 53 -6.75 3.93 10.05
N LEU A 54 -5.74 3.85 10.91
CA LEU A 54 -5.16 2.56 11.28
C LEU A 54 -5.98 1.92 12.41
N GLU A 55 -6.69 0.86 12.08
CA GLU A 55 -7.57 0.14 13.01
C GLU A 55 -6.77 -0.82 13.89
N LYS A 56 -5.90 -1.63 13.28
CA LYS A 56 -5.28 -2.77 13.94
C LYS A 56 -3.94 -3.16 13.31
N ILE A 57 -3.05 -3.71 14.12
CA ILE A 57 -1.72 -4.16 13.73
C ILE A 57 -1.48 -5.59 14.23
N ALA A 58 -1.24 -6.51 13.31
CA ALA A 58 -0.86 -7.88 13.61
C ALA A 58 0.66 -7.99 13.77
N VAL A 59 1.10 -8.59 14.88
CA VAL A 59 2.49 -8.80 15.25
C VAL A 59 2.68 -10.17 15.89
N LYS A 60 3.84 -10.80 15.65
CA LYS A 60 4.13 -12.13 16.22
C LYS A 60 4.29 -12.13 17.76
N HIS A 61 4.82 -11.04 18.31
CA HIS A 61 5.08 -10.91 19.75
C HIS A 61 4.55 -9.57 20.25
N LEU A 62 3.62 -9.61 21.20
CA LEU A 62 2.97 -8.43 21.76
C LEU A 62 3.91 -7.63 22.69
N ASP A 63 4.78 -8.32 23.42
CA ASP A 63 5.66 -7.72 24.44
C ASP A 63 7.01 -7.22 23.90
N LYS A 64 7.29 -7.48 22.61
CA LYS A 64 8.55 -7.05 21.99
C LYS A 64 8.63 -5.52 21.94
N LYS A 65 9.75 -4.95 22.40
CA LYS A 65 10.05 -3.51 22.26
C LYS A 65 10.05 -3.11 20.78
N ARG A 66 9.38 -2.00 20.47
CA ARG A 66 9.14 -1.54 19.09
C ARG A 66 9.80 -0.18 18.84
N PRO A 67 10.15 0.12 17.57
CA PRO A 67 10.76 1.40 17.21
C PRO A 67 9.79 2.59 17.37
N VAL A 68 8.48 2.34 17.35
CA VAL A 68 7.44 3.37 17.48
C VAL A 68 6.47 3.03 18.61
N PRO A 69 6.02 4.03 19.40
CA PRO A 69 4.99 3.83 20.41
C PRO A 69 3.65 3.59 19.72
N VAL A 70 3.01 2.47 20.03
CA VAL A 70 1.65 2.15 19.58
C VAL A 70 0.83 1.68 20.78
N PRO A 71 -0.41 2.15 20.96
CA PRO A 71 -1.28 1.64 22.01
C PRO A 71 -1.48 0.12 21.91
N LEU A 72 -1.35 -0.58 23.03
CA LEU A 72 -1.47 -2.04 23.08
C LEU A 72 -2.80 -2.55 22.52
N TYR A 73 -3.90 -1.81 22.70
CA TYR A 73 -5.23 -2.20 22.20
C TYR A 73 -5.31 -2.32 20.67
N ARG A 74 -4.39 -1.67 19.93
CA ARG A 74 -4.30 -1.78 18.47
C ARG A 74 -3.47 -2.97 18.01
N LEU A 75 -2.80 -3.67 18.92
CA LEU A 75 -1.97 -4.82 18.58
C LEU A 75 -2.80 -6.10 18.69
N THR A 76 -2.50 -7.07 17.84
CA THR A 76 -3.03 -8.42 17.93
C THR A 76 -1.97 -9.42 17.47
N ALA A 77 -2.05 -10.64 17.98
CA ALA A 77 -1.31 -11.79 17.47
C ALA A 77 -2.17 -12.66 16.53
N ASP A 78 -3.47 -12.37 16.39
CA ASP A 78 -4.39 -13.07 15.50
C ASP A 78 -4.63 -12.28 14.20
N PRO A 79 -4.10 -12.74 13.05
CA PRO A 79 -4.37 -12.16 11.74
C PRO A 79 -5.86 -12.01 11.40
N ARG A 80 -6.72 -12.87 11.94
CA ARG A 80 -8.15 -12.90 11.64
C ARG A 80 -8.87 -11.65 12.14
N GLU A 81 -8.39 -11.03 13.22
CA GLU A 81 -8.94 -9.76 13.69
C GLU A 81 -8.80 -8.64 12.66
N ILE A 82 -7.84 -8.73 11.73
CA ILE A 82 -7.70 -7.79 10.62
C ILE A 82 -8.47 -8.29 9.39
N LEU A 83 -8.31 -9.57 9.04
CA LEU A 83 -8.88 -10.13 7.82
C LEU A 83 -10.42 -10.20 7.86
N ALA A 84 -11.00 -10.45 9.03
CA ALA A 84 -12.45 -10.56 9.20
C ALA A 84 -13.15 -9.24 9.52
N ASP A 85 -12.42 -8.17 9.88
CA ASP A 85 -13.03 -6.89 10.21
C ASP A 85 -13.62 -6.23 8.95
N PRO A 86 -14.95 -6.01 8.85
CA PRO A 86 -15.57 -5.38 7.70
C PRO A 86 -15.22 -3.89 7.57
N LYS A 87 -14.73 -3.24 8.63
CA LYS A 87 -14.29 -1.84 8.56
C LYS A 87 -13.00 -1.69 7.78
N ILE A 88 -12.09 -2.66 7.85
CA ILE A 88 -10.78 -2.59 7.21
C ILE A 88 -10.95 -2.89 5.72
N ASP A 89 -10.79 -1.87 4.88
CA ASP A 89 -10.86 -2.00 3.42
C ASP A 89 -9.50 -2.28 2.76
N THR A 90 -8.41 -1.98 3.46
CA THR A 90 -7.06 -2.08 2.92
C THR A 90 -6.09 -2.68 3.93
N VAL A 91 -5.30 -3.64 3.47
CA VAL A 91 -4.27 -4.34 4.24
C VAL A 91 -2.89 -3.91 3.77
N VAL A 92 -2.00 -3.60 4.71
CA VAL A 92 -0.58 -3.34 4.46
C VAL A 92 0.25 -4.49 5.02
N GLU A 93 0.99 -5.19 4.17
CA GLU A 93 1.85 -6.32 4.53
C GLU A 93 3.33 -5.94 4.43
N VAL A 94 4.02 -6.00 5.58
CA VAL A 94 5.44 -5.67 5.74
C VAL A 94 6.12 -6.59 6.76
N MET A 95 5.68 -7.84 6.85
CA MET A 95 6.24 -8.83 7.78
C MET A 95 7.55 -9.41 7.25
N GLY A 96 7.66 -9.55 5.93
CA GLY A 96 8.73 -10.33 5.30
C GLY A 96 8.48 -11.84 5.39
N GLY A 97 9.38 -12.63 4.80
CA GLY A 97 9.21 -14.08 4.67
C GLY A 97 8.19 -14.48 3.59
N ILE A 98 7.93 -15.77 3.45
CA ILE A 98 6.97 -16.31 2.47
C ILE A 98 5.66 -16.65 3.18
N ASP A 99 5.73 -17.55 4.16
CA ASP A 99 4.62 -17.90 5.03
C ASP A 99 4.83 -17.29 6.42
N PRO A 100 3.78 -16.73 7.06
CA PRO A 100 2.37 -16.75 6.65
C PRO A 100 1.94 -15.59 5.72
N ALA A 101 2.89 -14.81 5.18
CA ALA A 101 2.58 -13.59 4.41
C ALA A 101 1.75 -13.88 3.14
N LYS A 102 2.06 -14.96 2.42
CA LYS A 102 1.32 -15.40 1.23
C LYS A 102 -0.15 -15.65 1.55
N GLU A 103 -0.42 -16.46 2.57
CA GLU A 103 -1.77 -16.82 2.98
C GLU A 103 -2.59 -15.59 3.38
N ILE A 104 -1.98 -14.68 4.14
CA ILE A 104 -2.60 -13.42 4.56
C ILE A 104 -2.99 -12.55 3.37
N ILE A 105 -2.10 -12.40 2.38
CA ILE A 105 -2.38 -11.60 1.18
C ILE A 105 -3.51 -12.22 0.36
N LEU A 106 -3.44 -13.53 0.09
CA LEU A 106 -4.46 -14.20 -0.71
C LEU A 106 -5.83 -14.16 -0.04
N GLU A 107 -5.88 -14.37 1.28
CA GLU A 107 -7.13 -14.29 2.06
C GLU A 107 -7.68 -12.86 2.10
N ALA A 108 -6.83 -11.83 2.23
CA ALA A 108 -7.26 -10.44 2.20
C ALA A 108 -7.92 -10.09 0.85
N LEU A 109 -7.28 -10.47 -0.27
CA LEU A 109 -7.80 -10.26 -1.61
C LEU A 109 -9.12 -11.01 -1.83
N LYS A 110 -9.20 -12.28 -1.41
CA LYS A 110 -10.45 -13.07 -1.49
C LYS A 110 -11.61 -12.43 -0.72
N ARG A 111 -11.30 -11.72 0.37
CA ARG A 111 -12.29 -10.97 1.17
C ARG A 111 -12.61 -9.58 0.64
N GLY A 112 -12.15 -9.24 -0.56
CA GLY A 112 -12.43 -7.95 -1.18
C GLY A 112 -11.59 -6.79 -0.63
N LYS A 113 -10.50 -7.07 0.11
CA LYS A 113 -9.64 -6.05 0.68
C LYS A 113 -8.49 -5.71 -0.27
N ASN A 114 -8.20 -4.43 -0.43
CA ASN A 114 -7.00 -4.01 -1.14
C ASN A 114 -5.76 -4.44 -0.37
N VAL A 115 -4.65 -4.71 -1.07
CA VAL A 115 -3.39 -5.12 -0.45
C VAL A 115 -2.27 -4.20 -0.90
N ILE A 116 -1.42 -3.76 0.02
CA ILE A 116 -0.16 -3.09 -0.25
C ILE A 116 0.95 -3.91 0.39
N THR A 117 1.98 -4.30 -0.35
CA THR A 117 3.10 -5.09 0.19
C THR A 117 4.46 -4.52 -0.20
N ALA A 118 5.42 -4.64 0.72
CA ALA A 118 6.85 -4.37 0.47
C ALA A 118 7.67 -5.66 0.32
N ASN A 119 7.03 -6.83 0.30
CA ASN A 119 7.70 -8.12 0.39
C ASN A 119 8.21 -8.60 -0.98
N LYS A 120 9.43 -8.19 -1.33
CA LYS A 120 10.08 -8.53 -2.60
C LYS A 120 10.28 -10.04 -2.79
N ALA A 121 10.67 -10.76 -1.74
CA ALA A 121 10.91 -12.20 -1.82
C ALA A 121 9.62 -12.96 -2.14
N LEU A 122 8.52 -12.61 -1.48
CA LEU A 122 7.21 -13.19 -1.74
C LEU A 122 6.75 -12.92 -3.18
N LEU A 123 6.89 -11.68 -3.67
CA LEU A 123 6.52 -11.34 -5.04
C LEU A 123 7.36 -12.07 -6.09
N ALA A 124 8.64 -12.33 -5.80
CA ALA A 124 9.49 -13.08 -6.71
C ALA A 124 9.08 -14.57 -6.79
N GLN A 125 8.65 -15.16 -5.68
CA GLN A 125 8.33 -16.58 -5.61
C GLN A 125 6.87 -16.91 -5.96
N ALA A 126 5.93 -16.06 -5.54
CA ALA A 126 4.49 -16.30 -5.63
C ALA A 126 3.72 -15.13 -6.28
N GLY A 127 4.42 -14.21 -6.95
CA GLY A 127 3.82 -13.02 -7.55
C GLY A 127 2.70 -13.35 -8.52
N SER A 128 2.90 -14.30 -9.44
CA SER A 128 1.89 -14.66 -10.47
C SER A 128 0.55 -15.06 -9.86
N GLU A 129 0.58 -15.84 -8.77
CA GLU A 129 -0.63 -16.26 -8.05
C GLU A 129 -1.30 -15.07 -7.34
N ILE A 130 -0.52 -14.23 -6.68
CA ILE A 130 -1.02 -13.05 -5.96
C ILE A 130 -1.64 -12.03 -6.92
N PHE A 131 -0.97 -11.74 -8.05
CA PHE A 131 -1.50 -10.84 -9.08
C PHE A 131 -2.79 -11.38 -9.69
N LYS A 132 -2.83 -12.68 -10.00
CA LYS A 132 -4.05 -13.32 -10.49
C LYS A 132 -5.19 -13.19 -9.49
N GLN A 133 -4.95 -13.49 -8.22
CA GLN A 133 -5.96 -13.37 -7.17
C GLN A 133 -6.48 -11.93 -7.01
N ALA A 134 -5.61 -10.92 -7.16
CA ALA A 134 -6.01 -9.52 -7.11
C ALA A 134 -6.92 -9.16 -8.30
N LEU A 135 -6.60 -9.64 -9.50
CA LEU A 135 -7.45 -9.47 -10.68
C LEU A 135 -8.81 -10.16 -10.50
N ASP A 136 -8.81 -11.43 -10.07
CA ASP A 136 -10.02 -12.24 -9.89
C ASP A 136 -10.97 -11.64 -8.83
N SER A 137 -10.42 -10.98 -7.80
CA SER A 137 -11.19 -10.30 -6.75
C SER A 137 -11.61 -8.87 -7.10
N GLY A 138 -11.05 -8.29 -8.17
CA GLY A 138 -11.21 -6.87 -8.49
C GLY A 138 -10.55 -5.92 -7.48
N CYS A 139 -9.66 -6.44 -6.61
CA CYS A 139 -8.99 -5.66 -5.59
C CYS A 139 -7.71 -5.01 -6.10
N TYR A 140 -7.35 -3.87 -5.51
CA TYR A 140 -6.08 -3.22 -5.79
C TYR A 140 -4.93 -3.93 -5.08
N LEU A 141 -3.84 -4.17 -5.81
CA LEU A 141 -2.57 -4.67 -5.27
C LEU A 141 -1.43 -3.67 -5.51
N GLY A 142 -0.97 -3.03 -4.45
CA GLY A 142 0.14 -2.08 -4.46
C GLY A 142 1.48 -2.74 -4.10
N VAL A 143 2.42 -2.82 -5.06
CA VAL A 143 3.73 -3.46 -4.86
C VAL A 143 4.91 -2.49 -4.91
N ARG A 144 4.67 -1.19 -5.05
CA ARG A 144 5.71 -0.17 -5.28
C ARG A 144 6.82 -0.21 -4.22
N ALA A 145 6.46 -0.49 -2.98
CA ALA A 145 7.38 -0.52 -1.85
C ALA A 145 8.39 -1.69 -1.92
N SER A 146 8.12 -2.74 -2.69
CA SER A 146 9.05 -3.88 -2.81
C SER A 146 10.25 -3.58 -3.70
N ASN A 147 10.15 -2.59 -4.58
CA ASN A 147 11.18 -2.23 -5.57
C ASN A 147 11.26 -0.71 -5.79
N ILE A 148 11.31 0.09 -4.73
CA ILE A 148 11.21 1.57 -4.80
C ILE A 148 12.13 2.19 -5.86
N ALA A 149 13.40 1.77 -5.91
CA ALA A 149 14.38 2.32 -6.86
C ALA A 149 14.11 1.91 -8.32
N ALA A 150 13.66 0.68 -8.55
CA ALA A 150 13.44 0.15 -9.90
C ALA A 150 12.03 0.38 -10.41
N TYR A 151 11.07 0.72 -9.55
CA TYR A 151 9.65 0.73 -9.92
C TYR A 151 9.35 1.75 -11.01
N ARG A 152 9.95 2.96 -10.97
CA ARG A 152 9.79 3.95 -12.04
C ARG A 152 10.36 3.48 -13.38
N LEU A 153 11.50 2.80 -13.35
CA LEU A 153 12.06 2.17 -14.54
C LEU A 153 11.11 1.09 -15.07
N ILE A 154 10.59 0.23 -14.20
CA ILE A 154 9.64 -0.83 -14.58
C ILE A 154 8.37 -0.23 -15.19
N GLU A 155 7.79 0.82 -14.60
CA GLU A 155 6.64 1.53 -15.18
C GLU A 155 6.95 2.03 -16.59
N SER A 156 8.08 2.71 -16.78
CA SER A 156 8.51 3.21 -18.09
C SER A 156 8.70 2.08 -19.10
N LEU A 157 9.33 0.97 -18.70
CA LEU A 157 9.56 -0.19 -19.57
C LEU A 157 8.26 -0.87 -19.98
N ILE A 158 7.29 -1.02 -19.07
CA ILE A 158 5.97 -1.61 -19.38
C ILE A 158 5.18 -0.72 -20.33
N SER A 159 5.31 0.60 -20.20
CA SER A 159 4.61 1.57 -21.07
C SER A 159 5.30 1.79 -22.43
N SER A 160 6.51 1.27 -22.61
CA SER A 160 7.31 1.48 -23.80
C SER A 160 6.79 0.64 -24.98
N PRO A 161 6.69 1.21 -26.19
CA PRO A 161 6.36 0.45 -27.39
C PRO A 161 7.54 -0.40 -27.90
N PHE A 162 8.75 -0.19 -27.37
CA PHE A 162 9.95 -0.90 -27.77
C PHE A 162 10.08 -2.26 -27.10
N GLN A 163 10.59 -3.25 -27.85
CA GLN A 163 11.04 -4.52 -27.30
C GLN A 163 12.47 -4.39 -26.78
N PHE A 164 12.71 -4.84 -25.55
CA PHE A 164 14.02 -4.80 -24.92
C PHE A 164 14.63 -6.20 -24.94
N GLU A 165 15.83 -6.32 -25.53
CA GLU A 165 16.55 -7.59 -25.56
C GLU A 165 17.28 -7.88 -24.24
N LYS A 166 17.73 -6.84 -23.53
CA LYS A 166 18.52 -6.97 -22.31
C LYS A 166 18.37 -5.77 -21.39
N LEU A 167 18.25 -6.04 -20.09
CA LEU A 167 18.33 -5.06 -19.02
C LEU A 167 19.42 -5.48 -18.03
N ILE A 168 20.38 -4.59 -17.76
CA ILE A 168 21.46 -4.79 -16.78
C ILE A 168 21.39 -3.65 -15.78
N GLY A 169 21.42 -3.96 -14.49
CA GLY A 169 21.40 -2.95 -13.44
C GLY A 169 21.73 -3.51 -12.07
N ILE A 170 22.15 -2.63 -11.16
CA ILE A 170 22.42 -2.94 -9.76
C ILE A 170 21.17 -2.59 -8.95
N PHE A 171 20.56 -3.60 -8.34
CA PHE A 171 19.27 -3.47 -7.66
C PHE A 171 19.34 -3.77 -6.15
N ASN A 172 20.54 -3.97 -5.62
CA ASN A 172 20.79 -4.18 -4.19
C ASN A 172 21.83 -3.17 -3.68
N GLY A 173 21.37 -2.21 -2.87
CA GLY A 173 22.23 -1.15 -2.35
C GLY A 173 23.30 -1.66 -1.38
N THR A 174 22.99 -2.66 -0.55
CA THR A 174 23.95 -3.21 0.43
C THR A 174 25.10 -3.94 -0.26
N CYS A 175 24.81 -4.79 -1.25
CA CYS A 175 25.84 -5.44 -2.06
C CYS A 175 26.69 -4.41 -2.78
N ASN A 176 26.08 -3.37 -3.37
CA ASN A 176 26.82 -2.31 -4.03
C ASN A 176 27.77 -1.59 -3.08
N TYR A 177 27.27 -1.20 -1.90
CA TYR A 177 28.06 -0.51 -0.87
C TYR A 177 29.27 -1.33 -0.38
N ILE A 178 29.13 -2.65 -0.31
CA ILE A 178 30.26 -3.54 0.06
C ILE A 178 31.32 -3.57 -1.06
N LEU A 179 30.92 -3.38 -2.33
CA LEU A 179 31.77 -3.50 -3.50
C LEU A 179 32.39 -2.17 -3.97
N THR A 180 31.96 -1.03 -3.43
CA THR A 180 32.42 0.34 -3.81
C THR A 180 32.98 1.09 -2.62
#